data_AF-A0A955QE61-F1
#
_entry.id   AF-A0A955QE61-F1
#
_cell.length_a   1.000
_cell.length_b   1.000
_cell.length_c   1.000
_cell.angle_alpha   90.00
_cell.angle_beta   90.00
_cell.angle_gamma   90.00
#
_symmetry.space_group_name_H-M   'P 1'
#
loop_
_entity.id
_entity.type
_entity.pdbx_description
1 polymer ?
#
loop_
_entity_poly.entity_id
_entity_poly.type
_entity_poly.pdbx_seq_one_letter_code
_entity_poly.pdbx_strand_id
1 'polypeptide(L)'
;MTEVRHVLESANLTIEAAKQGGAMSFAPDLLGLAENELLTGEKEFQVQQGKVFWGQDFSLALRLGNLAQLDAEKALSLTNGPVPSPSNLPPSQHQSLLPETHR
;
A
#
# COMPACT_ATOMS: atom_id res chain seq x y z
N MET A 1 10.82 -21.50 8.82
CA MET A 1 11.59 -20.24 8.64
C MET A 1 11.34 -19.61 7.27
N THR A 2 11.35 -20.36 6.17
CA THR A 2 11.16 -19.85 4.80
C THR A 2 9.80 -19.17 4.58
N GLU A 3 8.74 -19.69 5.23
CA GLU A 3 7.37 -19.15 5.13
C GLU A 3 7.24 -17.72 5.67
N VAL A 4 7.78 -17.43 6.84
CA VAL A 4 7.68 -16.10 7.47
C VAL A 4 8.41 -15.05 6.64
N ARG A 5 9.61 -15.40 6.14
CA ARG A 5 10.37 -14.54 5.22
C ARG A 5 9.57 -14.26 3.94
N HIS A 6 8.98 -15.30 3.35
CA HIS A 6 8.17 -15.17 2.14
C HIS A 6 6.95 -14.26 2.37
N VAL A 7 6.28 -14.36 3.52
CA VAL A 7 5.14 -13.49 3.86
C VAL A 7 5.57 -12.03 4.01
N LEU A 8 6.69 -11.75 4.70
CA LEU A 8 7.21 -10.39 4.84
C LEU A 8 7.64 -9.80 3.48
N GLU A 9 8.29 -10.60 2.64
CA GLU A 9 8.69 -10.20 1.28
C GLU A 9 7.46 -9.93 0.39
N SER A 10 6.44 -10.79 0.46
CA SER A 10 5.15 -10.61 -0.22
C SER A 10 4.46 -9.32 0.20
N ALA A 11 4.35 -9.06 1.51
CA ALA A 11 3.78 -7.83 2.05
C ALA A 11 4.52 -6.58 1.55
N ASN A 12 5.86 -6.61 1.54
CA ASN A 12 6.67 -5.51 1.02
C ASN A 12 6.39 -5.24 -0.47
N LEU A 13 6.30 -6.29 -1.30
CA LEU A 13 5.98 -6.13 -2.72
C LEU A 13 4.58 -5.51 -2.92
N THR A 14 3.60 -5.92 -2.11
CA THR A 14 2.24 -5.34 -2.16
C THR A 14 2.24 -3.88 -1.72
N ILE A 15 2.99 -3.51 -0.69
CA ILE A 15 3.15 -2.10 -0.25
C ILE A 15 3.75 -1.26 -1.38
N GLU A 16 4.79 -1.75 -2.05
CA GLU A 16 5.40 -1.04 -3.18
C GLU A 16 4.42 -0.91 -4.35
N ALA A 17 3.62 -1.94 -4.63
CA ALA A 17 2.55 -1.86 -5.62
C ALA A 17 1.48 -0.82 -5.23
N ALA A 18 1.07 -0.76 -3.96
CA ALA A 18 0.12 0.23 -3.45
C ALA A 18 0.67 1.66 -3.59
N LYS A 19 1.96 1.87 -3.27
CA LYS A 19 2.64 3.16 -3.47
C LYS A 19 2.63 3.58 -4.94
N GLN A 20 3.04 2.69 -5.84
CA GLN A 20 3.04 2.93 -7.28
C GLN A 20 1.63 3.18 -7.82
N GLY A 21 0.62 2.54 -7.24
CA GLY A 21 -0.79 2.77 -7.53
C GLY A 21 -1.30 4.13 -7.06
N GLY A 22 -0.60 4.84 -6.18
CA GLY A 22 -1.01 6.14 -5.65
C GLY A 22 -1.68 6.10 -4.27
N ALA A 23 -1.51 5.02 -3.51
CA ALA A 23 -2.12 4.86 -2.19
C ALA A 23 -1.72 5.95 -1.19
N MET A 24 -0.57 6.61 -1.38
CA MET A 24 -0.18 7.77 -0.58
C MET A 24 -1.22 8.92 -0.62
N SER A 25 -1.98 9.04 -1.71
CA SER A 25 -2.99 10.09 -1.88
C SER A 25 -4.40 9.61 -1.55
N PHE A 26 -4.73 8.35 -1.89
CA PHE A 26 -6.09 7.83 -1.83
C PHE A 26 -6.39 6.98 -0.59
N ALA A 27 -5.36 6.41 0.03
CA ALA A 27 -5.49 5.55 1.21
C ALA A 27 -4.25 5.66 2.12
N PRO A 28 -3.84 6.89 2.52
CA PRO A 28 -2.61 7.10 3.29
C PRO A 28 -2.62 6.37 4.64
N ASP A 29 -3.77 6.29 5.30
CA ASP A 29 -3.90 5.62 6.60
C ASP A 29 -3.66 4.11 6.48
N LEU A 30 -4.24 3.46 5.46
CA LEU A 30 -4.05 2.02 5.21
C LEU A 30 -2.62 1.71 4.75
N LEU A 31 -2.05 2.58 3.91
CA LEU A 31 -0.65 2.44 3.52
C LEU A 31 0.29 2.58 4.74
N GLY A 32 0.05 3.56 5.60
CA GLY A 32 0.83 3.76 6.82
C GLY A 32 0.69 2.62 7.84
N LEU A 33 -0.51 2.03 7.96
CA LEU A 33 -0.73 0.82 8.76
C LEU A 33 0.09 -0.35 8.22
N ALA A 34 -0.01 -0.62 6.92
CA ALA A 34 0.72 -1.71 6.28
C ALA A 34 2.25 -1.58 6.46
N GLU A 35 2.81 -0.38 6.29
CA GLU A 35 4.23 -0.12 6.51
C GLU A 35 4.66 -0.35 7.96
N ASN A 36 3.86 0.10 8.92
CA ASN A 36 4.17 -0.08 10.34
C ASN A 36 4.08 -1.55 10.78
N GLU A 37 3.09 -2.29 10.27
CA GLU A 37 2.94 -3.72 10.53
C GLU A 37 4.10 -4.51 9.93
N LEU A 38 4.49 -4.23 8.68
CA LEU A 38 5.65 -4.84 8.04
C LEU A 38 6.92 -4.57 8.86
N LEU A 39 7.18 -3.30 9.20
CA LEU A 39 8.35 -2.91 9.99
C LEU A 39 8.40 -3.64 11.34
N THR A 40 7.25 -3.77 12.01
CA THR A 40 7.15 -4.47 13.30
C THR A 40 7.36 -5.98 13.10
N GLY A 41 6.80 -6.55 12.03
CA GLY A 41 6.96 -7.96 11.69
C GLY A 41 8.40 -8.34 11.36
N GLU A 42 9.11 -7.49 10.62
CA GLU A 42 10.54 -7.66 10.31
C GLU A 42 11.42 -7.59 11.56
N LYS A 43 11.16 -6.63 12.46
CA LYS A 43 11.85 -6.54 13.75
C LYS A 43 11.64 -7.79 14.59
N GLU A 44 10.40 -8.26 14.68
CA GLU A 44 10.08 -9.48 15.43
C GLU A 44 10.77 -10.69 14.82
N PHE A 45 10.74 -10.83 13.48
CA PHE A 45 11.45 -11.90 12.78
C PHE A 45 12.95 -11.88 13.08
N GLN A 46 13.58 -10.70 13.08
CA GLN A 46 14.99 -10.53 13.41
C GLN A 46 15.29 -10.91 14.87
N VAL A 47 14.46 -10.47 15.82
CA VAL A 47 14.60 -10.81 17.25
C VAL A 47 14.54 -12.33 17.44
N GLN A 48 13.63 -13.01 16.75
CA GLN A 48 13.45 -14.45 16.87
C GLN A 48 14.59 -15.24 16.22
N GLN A 49 15.18 -14.75 15.11
CA GLN A 49 16.37 -15.37 14.51
C GLN A 49 17.57 -15.41 15.46
N GLY A 50 17.70 -14.44 16.36
CA GLY A 50 18.77 -14.40 17.36
C GLY A 50 18.60 -15.38 18.52
N LYS A 51 17.44 -16.02 18.66
CA LYS A 51 17.16 -16.98 19.74
C LYS A 51 17.62 -18.39 19.38
N VAL A 52 17.96 -19.18 20.40
CA VAL A 52 18.20 -20.62 20.26
C VAL A 52 16.98 -21.31 19.63
N PHE A 53 17.23 -22.32 18.80
CA PHE A 53 16.25 -22.96 17.90
C PHE A 53 14.89 -23.31 18.57
N TRP A 54 14.91 -23.83 19.80
CA TRP A 54 13.69 -24.22 20.53
C TRP A 54 12.90 -23.06 21.18
N GLY A 55 13.46 -21.86 21.19
CA GLY A 55 12.82 -20.65 21.73
C GLY A 55 12.33 -19.68 20.66
N GLN A 56 12.40 -20.06 19.39
CA GLN A 56 11.95 -19.24 18.28
C GLN A 56 10.43 -19.36 18.12
N ASP A 57 9.73 -18.23 18.25
CA ASP A 57 8.31 -18.11 17.95
C ASP A 57 8.11 -17.00 16.91
N PHE A 58 7.86 -17.39 15.67
CA PHE A 58 7.65 -16.44 14.57
C PHE A 58 6.17 -16.11 14.33
N SER A 59 5.26 -16.55 15.20
CA SER A 59 3.81 -16.39 14.98
C SER A 59 3.40 -14.92 14.90
N LEU A 60 4.01 -14.04 15.70
CA LEU A 60 3.75 -12.60 15.66
C LEU A 60 4.26 -11.98 14.36
N ALA A 61 5.50 -12.30 13.94
CA ALA A 61 6.05 -11.84 12.66
C ALA A 61 5.18 -12.28 11.47
N LEU A 62 4.70 -13.53 11.48
CA LEU A 62 3.80 -14.06 10.46
C LEU A 62 2.46 -13.31 10.41
N ARG A 63 1.85 -13.05 11.57
CA ARG A 63 0.60 -12.30 11.66
C ARG A 63 0.75 -10.87 11.14
N LEU A 64 1.83 -10.19 11.54
CA LEU A 64 2.12 -8.83 11.13
C LEU A 64 2.38 -8.73 9.62
N GLY A 65 3.12 -9.68 9.04
CA GLY A 65 3.30 -9.72 7.59
C GLY A 65 1.99 -9.96 6.82
N ASN A 66 1.12 -10.86 7.32
CA ASN A 66 -0.20 -11.06 6.71
C ASN A 66 -1.11 -9.84 6.82
N LEU A 67 -1.11 -9.14 7.98
CA LEU A 67 -1.87 -7.90 8.14
C LEU A 67 -1.35 -6.82 7.19
N ALA A 68 -0.03 -6.63 7.13
CA ALA A 68 0.59 -5.67 6.24
C ALA A 68 0.22 -5.93 4.77
N GLN A 69 0.20 -7.19 4.36
CA GLN A 69 -0.25 -7.56 3.02
C GLN A 69 -1.73 -7.21 2.79
N LEU A 70 -2.63 -7.55 3.72
CA LEU A 70 -4.06 -7.27 3.61
C LEU A 70 -4.35 -5.76 3.55
N ASP A 71 -3.70 -4.97 4.39
CA ASP A 71 -3.88 -3.52 4.44
C ASP A 71 -3.32 -2.85 3.18
N ALA A 72 -2.19 -3.34 2.64
CA ALA A 72 -1.64 -2.87 1.38
C ALA A 72 -2.51 -3.26 0.18
N GLU A 73 -3.05 -4.47 0.12
CA GLU A 73 -4.02 -4.90 -0.89
C GLU A 73 -5.28 -4.02 -0.85
N LYS A 74 -5.75 -3.69 0.37
CA LYS A 74 -6.88 -2.79 0.55
C LYS A 74 -6.56 -1.39 0.06
N ALA A 75 -5.39 -0.85 0.42
CA ALA A 75 -4.93 0.46 -0.02
C ALA A 75 -4.84 0.52 -1.56
N LEU A 76 -4.24 -0.48 -2.20
CA LEU A 76 -4.15 -0.62 -3.66
C LEU A 76 -5.53 -0.71 -4.32
N SER A 77 -6.50 -1.41 -3.71
CA SER A 77 -7.85 -1.48 -4.27
C SER A 77 -8.56 -0.12 -4.33
N LEU A 78 -8.19 0.80 -3.43
CA LEU A 78 -8.77 2.15 -3.35
C LEU A 78 -8.13 3.14 -4.33
N THR A 79 -6.93 2.84 -4.84
CA THR A 79 -6.28 3.71 -5.85
C THR A 79 -6.95 3.62 -7.22
N ASN A 80 -7.69 2.54 -7.48
CA ASN A 80 -8.51 2.34 -8.69
C ASN A 80 -9.97 2.79 -8.50
N GLY A 81 -10.29 3.52 -7.42
CA GLY A 81 -11.62 4.12 -7.20
C GLY A 81 -12.03 5.08 -8.33
N PRO A 82 -13.33 5.33 -8.54
CA PRO A 82 -13.81 6.08 -9.68
C PRO A 82 -13.14 7.45 -9.77
N VAL A 83 -12.47 7.70 -10.89
CA VAL A 83 -12.03 9.04 -11.29
C VAL A 83 -13.23 9.97 -11.12
N PRO A 84 -13.13 11.11 -10.42
CA PRO A 84 -14.22 12.07 -10.39
C PRO A 84 -14.56 12.40 -11.84
N SER A 85 -15.79 12.07 -12.26
CA SER A 85 -16.26 12.43 -13.59
C SER A 85 -16.10 13.95 -13.75
N PRO A 86 -15.64 14.45 -14.92
CA PRO A 86 -15.53 15.88 -15.19
C PRO A 86 -16.81 16.67 -14.90
N SER A 87 -17.96 15.98 -14.86
CA SER A 87 -19.28 16.50 -14.51
C SER A 87 -19.41 17.10 -13.09
N ASN A 88 -18.44 16.88 -12.19
CA ASN A 88 -18.44 17.48 -10.84
C ASN A 88 -17.52 18.71 -10.71
N LEU A 89 -16.97 19.23 -11.82
CA LEU A 89 -16.31 20.54 -11.80
C LEU A 89 -17.39 21.65 -11.74
N PRO A 90 -17.31 22.62 -10.83
CA PRO A 90 -18.19 23.77 -10.87
C PRO A 90 -18.05 24.49 -12.22
N PRO A 91 -19.14 25.00 -12.82
CA PRO A 91 -19.10 25.63 -14.14
C PRO A 91 -18.40 26.98 -14.02
N SER A 92 -17.08 26.97 -14.13
CA SER A 92 -16.28 28.18 -14.27
C SER A 92 -14.98 27.79 -14.95
N GLN A 93 -14.77 28.37 -16.14
CA GLN A 93 -13.58 28.29 -17.00
C GLN A 93 -13.59 27.26 -18.14
N HIS A 94 -14.68 27.19 -18.90
CA HIS A 94 -14.55 27.02 -20.35
C HIS A 94 -14.42 28.42 -20.98
N GLN A 95 -13.21 28.98 -20.98
CA GLN A 95 -12.91 30.08 -21.90
C GLN A 95 -12.80 29.49 -23.30
N SER A 96 -13.65 30.01 -24.18
CA SER A 96 -13.75 29.69 -25.60
C SER A 96 -12.41 29.81 -26.31
N LEU A 97 -11.89 28.69 -26.82
CA LEU A 97 -10.99 28.70 -27.96
C LEU A 97 -11.84 28.61 -29.23
N LEU A 98 -12.23 29.77 -29.76
CA LEU A 98 -12.71 29.83 -31.14
C LEU A 98 -11.52 29.60 -32.09
N PRO A 99 -11.67 28.81 -33.16
CA PRO A 99 -10.65 28.68 -34.18
C PRO A 99 -10.68 29.93 -35.07
N GLU A 100 -9.57 30.67 -35.15
CA GLU A 100 -9.39 31.67 -36.20
C GLU A 100 -9.24 30.96 -37.55
N THR A 101 -10.30 30.98 -38.35
CA THR A 101 -10.24 30.67 -39.78
C THR A 101 -10.29 31.96 -40.60
N HIS A 102 -9.19 32.22 -41.30
CA HIS A 102 -9.02 32.97 -42.55
C HIS A 102 -9.54 34.41 -42.69
N ARG A 103 -8.59 35.33 -42.91
CA ARG A 103 -8.48 36.05 -44.19
C ARG A 103 -7.06 36.51 -44.48
#